data_AF-A0A1J1AEM4-F1
#
_entry.id   AF-A0A1J1AEM4-F1
#
_cell.length_a   1.000
_cell.length_b   1.000
_cell.length_c   1.000
_cell.angle_alpha   90.00
_cell.angle_beta   90.00
_cell.angle_gamma   90.00
#
_symmetry.space_group_name_H-M   'P 1'
#
loop_
_entity.id
_entity.type
_entity.pdbx_description
1 polymer ?
#
loop_
_entity_poly.entity_id
_entity_poly.type
_entity_poly.pdbx_seq_one_letter_code
_entity_poly.pdbx_strand_id
1 'polypeptide(L)'
;MFAPFSSGYYLGRLYVEPAPGTEAVLHEAQHESVNRELYATGDGVERLDHPLIMKLENNHFAVHPDRTIPEGALAVPESILESTTVEHPPELREVLLAKADHARRLVDFGAV
;
A
#
# COMPACT_ATOMS: atom_id res chain seq x y z
N MET A 1 -5.36 6.06 8.08
CA MET A 1 -5.72 5.09 9.13
C MET A 1 -6.39 3.91 8.47
N PHE A 2 -5.93 2.69 8.76
CA PHE A 2 -6.46 1.44 8.21
C PHE A 2 -7.28 0.70 9.28
N ALA A 3 -8.39 0.08 8.91
CA ALA A 3 -9.25 -0.68 9.81
C ALA A 3 -9.36 -2.16 9.37
N PRO A 4 -9.49 -3.13 10.29
CA PRO A 4 -9.70 -4.52 9.92
C PRO A 4 -10.94 -4.67 9.02
N PHE A 5 -10.78 -5.31 7.87
CA PHE A 5 -11.86 -5.47 6.88
C PHE A 5 -12.17 -6.94 6.62
N SER A 6 -11.13 -7.76 6.44
CA SER A 6 -11.28 -9.20 6.22
C SER A 6 -10.19 -10.00 6.94
N SER A 7 -10.18 -11.32 6.75
CA SER A 7 -9.10 -12.18 7.24
C SER A 7 -7.75 -11.75 6.68
N GLY A 8 -7.69 -11.34 5.40
CA GLY A 8 -6.45 -11.01 4.69
C GLY A 8 -6.15 -9.52 4.54
N TYR A 9 -7.09 -8.62 4.80
CA TYR A 9 -6.92 -7.19 4.53
C TYR A 9 -7.39 -6.27 5.65
N TYR A 10 -6.71 -5.12 5.72
CA TYR A 10 -7.23 -3.88 6.28
C TYR A 10 -7.76 -2.98 5.15
N LEU A 11 -8.73 -2.12 5.44
CA LEU A 11 -9.28 -1.12 4.53
C LEU A 11 -8.88 0.29 4.98
N GLY A 12 -8.41 1.10 4.05
CA GLY A 12 -8.10 2.51 4.24
C GLY A 12 -8.61 3.34 3.07
N ARG A 13 -8.51 4.66 3.22
CA ARG A 13 -8.81 5.62 2.14
C ARG A 13 -7.62 6.54 1.95
N LEU A 14 -7.17 6.68 0.72
CA LEU A 14 -6.03 7.50 0.32
C LEU A 14 -6.39 8.28 -0.94
N TYR A 15 -5.81 9.46 -1.11
CA TYR A 15 -5.86 10.18 -2.38
C TYR A 15 -4.91 9.50 -3.35
N VAL A 16 -5.45 8.87 -4.38
CA VAL A 16 -4.66 8.17 -5.40
C VAL A 16 -4.28 9.18 -6.49
N GLU A 17 -2.99 9.29 -6.74
CA GLU A 17 -2.41 10.18 -7.75
C GLU A 17 -1.43 9.43 -8.66
N PRO A 18 -1.22 9.86 -9.91
CA PRO A 18 -0.24 9.24 -10.80
C PRO A 18 1.18 9.49 -10.34
N ALA A 19 2.02 8.46 -10.39
CA ALA A 19 3.46 8.55 -10.21
C ALA A 19 4.19 8.34 -11.55
N PRO A 20 5.23 9.12 -11.87
CA PRO A 20 6.02 8.94 -13.10
C PRO A 20 6.96 7.71 -13.05
N GLY A 21 7.05 7.02 -11.92
CA GLY A 21 7.90 5.85 -11.71
C GLY A 21 7.19 4.52 -11.97
N THR A 22 7.90 3.43 -11.71
CA THR A 22 7.38 2.05 -11.82
C THR A 22 6.87 1.49 -10.50
N GLU A 23 7.10 2.19 -9.39
CA GLU A 23 6.79 1.75 -8.04
C GLU A 23 5.70 2.63 -7.44
N ALA A 24 4.79 2.02 -6.68
CA ALA A 24 3.84 2.77 -5.89
C ALA A 24 4.52 3.29 -4.61
N VAL A 25 4.22 4.52 -4.24
CA VAL A 25 4.87 5.18 -3.10
C VAL A 25 3.86 5.84 -2.16
N LEU A 26 4.21 5.86 -0.88
CA LEU A 26 3.47 6.46 0.21
C LEU A 26 4.41 7.35 1.02
N HIS A 27 3.88 8.38 1.68
CA HIS A 27 4.67 9.20 2.58
C HIS A 27 5.45 8.35 3.61
N GLU A 28 6.75 8.63 3.74
CA GLU A 28 7.69 7.86 4.58
C GLU A 28 7.16 7.64 6.01
N ALA A 29 6.73 8.69 6.71
CA ALA A 29 6.24 8.57 8.08
C ALA A 29 4.97 7.70 8.18
N GLN A 30 4.10 7.74 7.16
CA GLN A 30 2.91 6.90 7.12
C GLN A 30 3.26 5.44 6.84
N HIS A 31 4.18 5.20 5.90
CA HIS A 31 4.70 3.87 5.61
C HIS A 31 5.35 3.24 6.85
N GLU A 32 6.16 3.99 7.60
CA GLU A 32 6.76 3.53 8.86
C GLU A 32 5.72 3.26 9.95
N SER A 33 4.72 4.14 10.12
CA SER A 33 3.67 3.93 11.13
C SER A 33 2.85 2.68 10.84
N VAL A 34 2.47 2.47 9.58
CA VAL A 34 1.73 1.28 9.14
C VAL A 34 2.53 0.01 9.40
N ASN A 35 3.82 0.01 9.07
CA ASN A 35 4.70 -1.12 9.37
C ASN A 35 4.77 -1.41 10.87
N ARG A 36 4.99 -0.38 11.69
CA ARG A 36 5.09 -0.50 13.15
C ARG A 36 3.80 -0.98 13.80
N GLU A 37 2.65 -0.53 13.31
CA GLU A 37 1.35 -0.81 13.94
C GLU A 37 0.74 -2.14 13.47
N LEU A 38 0.96 -2.53 12.21
CA LEU A 38 0.22 -3.62 11.57
C LEU A 38 1.09 -4.79 11.12
N TYR A 39 2.39 -4.57 10.94
CA TYR A 39 3.33 -5.60 10.49
C TYR A 39 4.28 -6.04 11.59
N ALA A 40 4.58 -5.16 12.55
CA ALA A 40 5.39 -5.52 13.70
C ALA A 40 4.56 -6.31 14.73
N THR A 41 5.17 -7.34 15.32
CA THR A 41 4.64 -8.09 16.47
C THR A 41 4.84 -7.35 17.80
N GLY A 42 5.74 -6.36 17.82
CA GLY A 42 6.03 -5.51 18.97
C GLY A 42 7.23 -5.98 19.81
N ASP A 43 7.94 -7.02 19.37
CA ASP A 43 9.05 -7.64 20.09
C ASP A 43 10.40 -7.26 19.44
N GLY A 44 10.95 -6.11 19.83
CA GLY A 44 12.32 -5.72 19.49
C GLY A 44 12.50 -5.10 18.09
N VAL A 45 13.66 -5.34 17.47
CA VAL A 45 14.00 -4.84 16.12
C VAL A 45 13.54 -5.87 15.10
N GLU A 46 12.36 -5.67 14.54
CA GLU A 46 11.78 -6.57 13.55
C GLU A 46 12.22 -6.17 12.14
N ARG A 47 12.59 -7.16 11.34
CA ARG A 47 12.83 -6.95 9.92
C ARG A 47 11.48 -6.72 9.24
N LEU A 48 11.29 -5.52 8.72
CA LEU A 48 10.19 -5.14 7.84
C LEU A 48 10.56 -5.47 6.38
N ASP A 49 11.22 -6.60 6.16
CA ASP A 49 11.79 -6.99 4.87
C ASP A 49 10.74 -7.44 3.85
N HIS A 50 9.47 -7.45 4.25
CA HIS A 50 8.36 -7.59 3.31
C HIS A 50 7.78 -6.21 2.98
N PRO A 51 7.72 -5.84 1.69
CA PRO A 51 7.11 -4.58 1.29
C PRO A 51 5.65 -4.55 1.75
N LEU A 52 5.14 -3.36 2.09
CA LEU A 52 3.71 -3.19 2.29
C LEU A 52 3.01 -3.51 0.98
N ILE A 53 2.19 -4.56 0.97
CA ILE A 53 1.41 -4.91 -0.21
C ILE A 53 0.04 -4.25 -0.10
N MET A 54 -0.23 -3.32 -1.00
CA MET A 54 -1.55 -2.72 -1.14
C MET A 54 -2.26 -3.29 -2.37
N LYS A 55 -3.58 -3.13 -2.36
CA LYS A 55 -4.46 -3.48 -3.45
C LYS A 55 -5.38 -2.32 -3.75
N LEU A 56 -5.35 -1.88 -5.00
CA LEU A 56 -6.31 -0.94 -5.57
C LEU A 56 -7.14 -1.70 -6.61
N GLU A 57 -8.43 -1.80 -6.35
CA GLU A 57 -9.38 -2.57 -7.17
C GLU A 57 -8.93 -4.02 -7.40
N ASN A 58 -8.36 -4.36 -8.55
CA ASN A 58 -7.92 -5.72 -8.88
C ASN A 58 -6.40 -5.89 -8.87
N ASN A 59 -5.64 -4.83 -8.61
CA ASN A 59 -4.18 -4.81 -8.72
C ASN A 59 -3.54 -4.81 -7.35
N HIS A 60 -2.65 -5.78 -7.12
CA HIS A 60 -1.74 -5.81 -5.98
C HIS A 60 -0.39 -5.21 -6.38
N PHE A 61 0.22 -4.45 -5.48
CA PHE A 61 1.53 -3.86 -5.70
C PHE A 61 2.25 -3.61 -4.38
N ALA A 62 3.57 -3.65 -4.44
CA ALA A 62 4.43 -3.20 -3.35
C ALA A 62 4.40 -1.68 -3.24
N VAL A 63 4.39 -1.17 -2.01
CA VAL A 63 4.42 0.25 -1.69
C VAL A 63 5.71 0.59 -0.98
N HIS A 64 6.37 1.64 -1.46
CA HIS A 64 7.66 2.10 -0.96
C HIS A 64 7.54 3.47 -0.26
N PRO A 65 8.39 3.79 0.73
CA PRO A 65 8.39 5.08 1.38
C PRO A 65 9.01 6.16 0.48
N ASP A 66 8.36 7.32 0.37
CA ASP A 66 8.91 8.51 -0.28
C ASP A 66 8.45 9.78 0.46
N ARG A 67 9.39 10.58 0.94
CA ARG A 67 9.15 11.83 1.68
C ARG A 67 8.61 12.98 0.81
N THR A 68 8.64 12.85 -0.51
CA THR A 68 8.14 13.87 -1.45
C THR A 68 6.63 13.78 -1.64
N ILE A 69 6.03 12.65 -1.28
CA ILE A 69 4.60 12.40 -1.39
C ILE A 69 3.85 13.02 -0.22
N PRO A 70 2.75 13.77 -0.46
CA PRO A 70 1.94 14.30 0.63
C PRO A 70 1.39 13.21 1.55
N GLU A 71 1.27 13.51 2.84
CA GLU A 71 0.58 12.63 3.77
C GLU A 71 -0.87 12.38 3.32
N GLY A 72 -1.26 11.10 3.29
CA GLY A 72 -2.60 10.68 2.87
C GLY A 72 -2.76 10.51 1.35
N ALA A 73 -1.70 10.78 0.58
CA ALA A 73 -1.63 10.46 -0.83
C ALA A 73 -0.93 9.10 -1.06
N LEU A 74 -1.40 8.37 -2.05
CA LEU A 74 -0.78 7.17 -2.59
C LEU A 74 -0.46 7.45 -4.06
N ALA A 75 0.81 7.63 -4.37
CA ALA A 75 1.22 7.81 -5.75
C ALA A 75 1.39 6.43 -6.39
N VAL A 76 0.65 6.19 -7.48
CA VAL A 76 0.55 4.89 -8.16
C VAL A 76 1.01 5.06 -9.60
N PRO A 77 1.90 4.18 -10.11
CA PRO A 77 2.31 4.18 -11.51
C PRO A 77 1.13 4.19 -12.48
N GLU A 78 1.27 4.93 -13.58
CA GLU A 78 0.24 5.01 -14.62
C GLU A 78 -0.18 3.63 -15.14
N SER A 79 0.78 2.71 -15.30
CA SER A 79 0.51 1.32 -15.74
C SER A 79 -0.45 0.56 -14.84
N ILE A 80 -0.47 0.86 -13.54
CA ILE A 80 -1.45 0.27 -12.60
C ILE A 80 -2.77 1.01 -12.73
N LEU A 81 -2.75 2.35 -12.75
CA LEU A 81 -3.97 3.18 -12.85
C LEU A 81 -4.80 2.91 -14.10
N GLU A 82 -4.16 2.62 -15.23
CA GLU A 82 -4.83 2.28 -16.50
C GLU A 82 -5.81 1.10 -16.39
N SER A 83 -5.60 0.22 -15.41
CA SER A 83 -6.46 -0.94 -15.14
C SER A 83 -7.46 -0.71 -14.00
N THR A 84 -7.63 0.54 -13.57
CA THR A 84 -8.54 0.95 -12.49
C THR A 84 -9.60 1.93 -12.98
N THR A 85 -10.59 2.20 -12.15
CA THR A 85 -11.63 3.21 -12.41
C THR A 85 -11.29 4.59 -11.84
N VAL A 86 -10.00 4.89 -11.65
CA VAL A 86 -9.51 6.22 -11.25
C VAL A 86 -9.37 7.08 -12.51
N GLU A 87 -10.37 7.92 -12.79
CA GLU A 87 -10.42 8.70 -14.04
C GLU A 87 -9.86 10.12 -13.88
N HIS A 88 -9.98 10.70 -12.68
CA HIS A 88 -9.64 12.10 -12.41
C HIS A 88 -8.75 12.25 -11.16
N PRO A 89 -7.50 11.74 -11.21
CA PRO A 89 -6.59 11.90 -10.09
C PRO A 89 -6.16 13.38 -9.89
N PRO A 90 -5.92 13.82 -8.64
CA PRO A 90 -5.98 13.04 -7.41
C PRO A 90 -7.43 12.75 -6.95
N GLU A 91 -7.73 11.48 -6.68
CA GLU A 91 -9.08 11.03 -6.30
C GLU A 91 -9.04 10.21 -4.99
N LEU A 92 -9.99 10.43 -4.08
CA LEU A 92 -10.06 9.65 -2.84
C LEU A 92 -10.62 8.25 -3.12
N ARG A 93 -9.79 7.22 -2.93
CA ARG A 93 -10.16 5.83 -3.20
C ARG A 93 -10.00 4.94 -1.99
N GLU A 94 -10.79 3.87 -1.97
CA GLU A 94 -10.61 2.77 -1.04
C GLU A 94 -9.41 1.91 -1.47
N VAL A 95 -8.50 1.69 -0.52
CA VAL A 95 -7.28 0.89 -0.73
C VAL A 95 -7.24 -0.20 0.33
N LEU A 96 -6.93 -1.42 -0.11
CA LEU A 96 -6.80 -2.57 0.78
C LEU A 96 -5.32 -2.79 1.10
N LEU A 97 -4.96 -2.79 2.37
CA LEU A 97 -3.63 -3.18 2.82
C LEU A 97 -3.65 -4.66 3.21
N ALA A 98 -2.81 -5.48 2.59
CA ALA A 98 -2.67 -6.88 2.96
C ALA A 98 -2.10 -6.99 4.39
N LYS A 99 -2.61 -7.93 5.18
CA LYS A 99 -1.97 -8.30 6.45
C LYS A 99 -0.65 -9.02 6.18
N ALA A 100 0.31 -8.94 7.10
CA ALA A 100 1.66 -9.48 6.92
C ALA A 100 1.70 -10.92 6.35
N ASP A 101 0.95 -11.86 6.96
CA ASP A 101 0.87 -13.24 6.46
C ASP A 101 0.32 -13.36 5.03
N HIS A 102 -0.62 -12.49 4.66
CA HIS A 102 -1.20 -12.48 3.34
C HIS A 102 -0.27 -11.84 2.32
N ALA A 103 0.38 -10.73 2.68
CA ALA A 103 1.40 -10.07 1.89
C ALA A 103 2.53 -11.04 1.52
N ARG A 104 3.04 -11.81 2.49
CA ARG A 104 4.04 -12.85 2.25
C ARG A 104 3.58 -13.86 1.19
N ARG A 105 2.35 -14.37 1.30
CA ARG A 105 1.80 -15.31 0.30
C ARG A 105 1.71 -14.68 -1.09
N LEU A 106 1.29 -13.41 -1.19
CA LEU A 106 1.19 -12.74 -2.49
C LEU A 106 2.55 -12.65 -3.17
N VAL A 107 3.61 -12.33 -2.43
CA VAL A 107 4.99 -12.32 -2.92
C VAL A 107 5.44 -13.73 -3.30
N ASP A 108 5.23 -14.73 -2.44
CA ASP A 108 5.65 -16.12 -2.69
C ASP A 108 5.00 -16.72 -3.95
N PHE A 109 3.78 -16.30 -4.29
CA PHE A 109 3.04 -16.76 -5.47
C PHE A 109 3.21 -15.86 -6.71
N GLY A 110 4.00 -14.79 -6.64
CA GLY A 110 4.20 -13.87 -7.77
C GLY A 110 2.93 -13.11 -8.18
N ALA A 111 2.07 -12.81 -7.22
CA ALA A 111 0.83 -12.05 -7.40
C ALA A 111 1.03 -10.53 -7.18
N VAL A 112 2.29 -10.07 -7.18
CA VAL A 112 2.74 -8.69 -7.00
C VAL A 112 3.88 -8.41 -7.97
#